data_AF-A0A4Y9YAI9-F1
#
_entry.id   AF-A0A4Y9YAI9-F1
#
_cell.length_a   1.000
_cell.length_b   1.000
_cell.length_c   1.000
_cell.angle_alpha   90.00
_cell.angle_beta   90.00
_cell.angle_gamma   90.00
#
_symmetry.space_group_name_H-M   'P 1'
#
loop_
_entity.id
_entity.type
_entity.pdbx_description
1 polymer ?
#
loop_
_entity_poly.entity_id
_entity_poly.type
_entity_poly.pdbx_seq_one_letter_code
_entity_poly.pdbx_strand_id
1 'polypeptide(L)'
;MSGEQLVDPQSSTPSHQRIRISLDDQDIHIDKTHLPDPPAIHFSDDIPALFEQWNTSQLLKIDGHGIPIKHWDKVYKKRNGLVETDAWKAIKVEWGNWKFLVTERERFPSEDAFWKVYTNEKGERLSYQQVLDKLQEERGCTDEADFKAVMQYFDGDLDRVDASGAFRYKKSGQWRVCSKKLVVARTWRKLLATDTAIRSNWEAMQQMSGRSSDQ
;
A
#
# COMPACT_ATOMS: atom_id res chain seq x y z
N MET A 1 -61.63 -12.55 -26.86
CA MET A 1 -60.59 -13.52 -26.47
C MET A 1 -59.31 -12.74 -26.26
N SER A 2 -58.96 -12.54 -25.00
CA SER A 2 -57.81 -11.74 -24.57
C SER A 2 -56.52 -12.49 -24.84
N GLY A 3 -55.56 -11.83 -25.50
CA GLY A 3 -54.18 -12.29 -25.59
C GLY A 3 -53.36 -11.61 -24.50
N GLU A 4 -53.01 -12.37 -23.46
CA GLU A 4 -52.06 -11.97 -22.43
C GLU A 4 -50.64 -12.14 -22.99
N GLN A 5 -49.96 -11.02 -23.26
CA GLN A 5 -48.52 -11.02 -23.47
C GLN A 5 -47.84 -11.00 -22.10
N LEU A 6 -47.16 -12.10 -21.77
CA LEU A 6 -46.17 -12.21 -20.70
C LEU A 6 -45.05 -11.20 -20.97
N VAL A 7 -44.94 -10.20 -20.08
CA VAL A 7 -43.81 -9.27 -20.04
C VAL A 7 -42.82 -9.83 -19.03
N ASP A 8 -41.70 -10.36 -19.51
CA ASP A 8 -40.55 -10.73 -18.68
C ASP A 8 -39.99 -9.49 -17.97
N PRO A 9 -39.85 -9.48 -16.63
CA PRO A 9 -39.17 -8.40 -15.93
C PRO A 9 -37.66 -8.63 -15.98
N GLN A 10 -37.05 -8.40 -17.14
CA GLN A 10 -35.62 -8.08 -17.19
C GLN A 10 -35.45 -6.65 -16.65
N SER A 11 -35.39 -6.54 -15.33
CA SER A 11 -34.99 -5.33 -14.61
C SER A 11 -33.59 -4.93 -15.06
N SER A 12 -33.54 -4.07 -16.07
CA SER A 12 -32.33 -3.39 -16.53
C SER A 12 -31.88 -2.44 -15.42
N THR A 13 -31.03 -2.93 -14.51
CA THR A 13 -30.35 -2.09 -13.52
C THR A 13 -29.55 -1.03 -14.28
N PRO A 14 -29.71 0.27 -13.98
CA PRO A 14 -29.00 1.32 -14.70
C PRO A 14 -27.48 1.16 -14.53
N SER A 15 -26.77 1.22 -15.65
CA SER A 15 -25.31 0.97 -15.79
C SER A 15 -24.42 1.79 -14.86
N HIS A 16 -24.93 2.88 -14.28
CA HIS A 16 -24.22 3.75 -13.33
C HIS A 16 -23.98 3.12 -11.94
N GLN A 17 -24.66 2.01 -11.63
CA GLN A 17 -24.55 1.32 -10.34
C GLN A 17 -23.56 0.15 -10.36
N ARG A 18 -23.04 -0.27 -11.52
CA ARG A 18 -22.03 -1.34 -11.61
C ARG A 18 -20.62 -0.78 -11.75
N ILE A 19 -19.70 -1.28 -10.93
CA ILE A 19 -18.25 -1.04 -11.07
C ILE A 19 -17.58 -2.29 -11.62
N ARG A 20 -16.56 -2.10 -12.45
CA ARG A 20 -15.62 -3.16 -12.84
C ARG A 20 -14.43 -3.11 -11.90
N ILE A 21 -14.12 -4.23 -11.26
CA ILE A 21 -12.92 -4.40 -10.44
C ILE A 21 -12.10 -5.56 -11.00
N SER A 22 -10.81 -5.33 -11.18
CA SER A 22 -9.84 -6.38 -11.51
C SER A 22 -9.28 -7.01 -10.25
N LEU A 23 -9.51 -8.32 -10.09
CA LEU A 23 -9.00 -9.20 -9.04
C LEU A 23 -8.09 -10.23 -9.69
N ASP A 24 -6.77 -10.12 -9.51
CA ASP A 24 -5.78 -11.09 -10.02
C ASP A 24 -6.04 -11.51 -11.49
N ASP A 25 -6.12 -10.52 -12.37
CA ASP A 25 -6.39 -10.67 -13.81
C ASP A 25 -7.81 -11.12 -14.22
N GLN A 26 -8.72 -11.26 -13.25
CA GLN A 26 -10.15 -11.45 -13.50
C GLN A 26 -10.92 -10.15 -13.25
N ASP A 27 -11.70 -9.70 -14.22
CA ASP A 27 -12.61 -8.59 -14.03
C ASP A 27 -13.98 -9.07 -13.55
N ILE A 28 -14.40 -8.56 -12.40
CA ILE A 28 -15.74 -8.77 -11.87
C ILE A 28 -16.55 -7.47 -11.91
N HIS A 29 -17.85 -7.62 -12.14
CA HIS A 29 -18.79 -6.52 -12.07
C HIS A 29 -19.50 -6.56 -10.73
N ILE A 30 -19.44 -5.46 -9.97
CA ILE A 30 -20.03 -5.35 -8.64
C ILE A 30 -21.13 -4.31 -8.68
N ASP A 31 -22.31 -4.65 -8.17
CA ASP A 31 -23.36 -3.67 -7.91
C ASP A 31 -23.06 -2.90 -6.62
N LYS A 32 -22.93 -1.57 -6.74
CA LYS A 32 -22.67 -0.66 -5.63
C LYS A 32 -23.75 -0.72 -4.55
N THR A 33 -25.00 -1.01 -4.93
CA THR A 33 -26.15 -0.96 -4.02
C THR A 33 -26.22 -2.18 -3.11
N HIS A 34 -25.52 -3.25 -3.48
CA HIS A 34 -25.49 -4.53 -2.77
C HIS A 34 -24.12 -4.84 -2.17
N LEU A 35 -23.26 -3.82 -2.03
CA LEU A 35 -21.96 -4.03 -1.42
C LEU A 35 -22.13 -4.28 0.09
N PRO A 36 -21.74 -5.45 0.61
CA PRO A 36 -21.86 -5.73 2.02
C PRO A 36 -20.85 -4.89 2.82
N ASP A 37 -21.16 -4.62 4.07
CA ASP A 37 -20.19 -4.05 4.99
C ASP A 37 -19.00 -5.02 5.16
N PRO A 38 -17.77 -4.50 5.30
CA PRO A 38 -16.62 -5.32 5.57
C PRO A 38 -16.84 -6.03 6.91
N PRO A 39 -16.53 -7.33 7.01
CA PRO A 39 -16.73 -8.07 8.24
C PRO A 39 -15.82 -7.49 9.33
N ALA A 40 -16.34 -7.43 10.56
CA ALA A 40 -15.62 -6.93 11.73
C ALA A 40 -14.62 -7.98 12.22
N ILE A 41 -13.52 -8.13 11.47
CA ILE A 41 -12.46 -9.09 11.74
C ILE A 41 -11.18 -8.37 12.20
N HIS A 42 -10.43 -9.03 13.08
CA HIS A 42 -9.13 -8.59 13.54
C HIS A 42 -8.18 -9.78 13.56
N PHE A 43 -6.93 -9.57 13.14
CA PHE A 43 -5.89 -10.59 13.12
C PHE A 43 -4.77 -10.30 14.14
N SER A 44 -5.05 -9.46 15.13
CA SER A 44 -4.10 -9.10 16.19
C SER A 44 -3.59 -10.32 16.96
N ASP A 45 -4.43 -11.34 17.09
CA ASP A 45 -4.12 -12.57 17.83
C ASP A 45 -3.76 -13.76 16.92
N ASP A 46 -3.90 -13.62 15.60
CA ASP A 46 -3.64 -14.68 14.62
C ASP A 46 -3.08 -14.12 13.30
N ILE A 47 -1.79 -13.75 13.34
CA ILE A 47 -1.05 -13.27 12.18
C ILE A 47 -0.94 -14.36 11.06
N PRO A 48 -0.73 -15.65 11.36
CA PRO A 48 -0.77 -16.69 10.34
C PRO A 48 -2.08 -16.71 9.54
N ALA A 49 -3.23 -16.61 10.21
CA ALA A 49 -4.52 -16.52 9.50
C ALA A 49 -4.59 -15.29 8.59
N LEU A 50 -4.01 -14.15 8.98
CA LEU A 50 -3.92 -12.99 8.09
C LEU A 50 -3.16 -13.33 6.80
N PHE A 51 -2.02 -14.03 6.88
CA PHE A 51 -1.20 -14.35 5.71
C PHE A 51 -1.95 -15.22 4.70
N GLU A 52 -2.76 -16.17 5.19
CA GLU A 52 -3.63 -17.00 4.35
C GLU A 52 -4.76 -16.15 3.73
N GLN A 53 -5.52 -15.43 4.57
CA GLN A 53 -6.68 -14.64 4.15
C GLN A 53 -6.31 -13.47 3.23
N TRP A 54 -5.05 -13.01 3.28
CA TRP A 54 -4.56 -11.97 2.39
C TRP A 54 -4.69 -12.33 0.91
N ASN A 55 -4.33 -13.57 0.57
CA ASN A 55 -4.29 -14.07 -0.79
C ASN A 55 -5.56 -14.82 -1.19
N THR A 56 -6.18 -15.52 -0.23
CA THR A 56 -7.39 -16.31 -0.46
C THR A 56 -8.35 -16.06 0.70
N SER A 57 -9.45 -15.35 0.46
CA SER A 57 -10.44 -15.10 1.50
C SER A 57 -11.86 -15.39 1.04
N GLN A 58 -12.65 -15.90 1.97
CA GLN A 58 -14.09 -16.09 1.85
C GLN A 58 -14.86 -15.20 2.84
N LEU A 59 -14.16 -14.32 3.56
CA LEU A 59 -14.73 -13.45 4.60
C LEU A 59 -15.64 -12.38 3.99
N LEU A 60 -15.23 -11.85 2.85
CA LEU A 60 -16.06 -10.99 2.00
C LEU A 60 -16.47 -11.78 0.77
N LYS A 61 -17.77 -11.86 0.50
CA LYS A 61 -18.31 -12.47 -0.71
C LYS A 61 -19.18 -11.48 -1.47
N ILE A 62 -18.95 -11.38 -2.77
CA ILE A 62 -19.74 -10.54 -3.68
C ILE A 62 -20.16 -11.42 -4.85
N ASP A 63 -21.46 -11.56 -5.07
CA ASP A 63 -22.04 -12.45 -6.09
C ASP A 63 -21.46 -13.89 -6.04
N GLY A 64 -21.29 -14.41 -4.82
CA GLY A 64 -20.72 -15.75 -4.59
C GLY A 64 -19.19 -15.85 -4.70
N HIS A 65 -18.50 -14.78 -5.10
CA HIS A 65 -17.04 -14.74 -5.23
C HIS A 65 -16.41 -14.27 -3.92
N GLY A 66 -15.54 -15.10 -3.33
CA GLY A 66 -14.70 -14.70 -2.20
C GLY A 66 -13.68 -13.65 -2.64
N ILE A 67 -13.58 -12.56 -1.88
CA ILE A 67 -12.71 -11.43 -2.18
C ILE A 67 -11.53 -11.45 -1.20
N PRO A 68 -10.31 -11.78 -1.67
CA PRO A 68 -9.09 -11.68 -0.88
C PRO A 68 -8.90 -10.31 -0.24
N ILE A 69 -8.35 -10.27 0.98
CA ILE A 69 -8.17 -9.02 1.74
C ILE A 69 -7.31 -8.01 0.96
N LYS A 70 -6.32 -8.47 0.19
CA LYS A 70 -5.46 -7.62 -0.65
C LYS A 70 -6.23 -6.73 -1.64
N HIS A 71 -7.46 -7.10 -2.00
CA HIS A 71 -8.29 -6.37 -2.96
C HIS A 71 -9.39 -5.50 -2.30
N TRP A 72 -9.53 -5.50 -0.98
CA TRP A 72 -10.58 -4.74 -0.30
C TRP A 72 -10.49 -3.23 -0.54
N ASP A 73 -9.29 -2.69 -0.74
CA ASP A 73 -9.13 -1.29 -1.11
C ASP A 73 -9.72 -0.98 -2.48
N LYS A 74 -9.71 -1.92 -3.43
CA LYS A 74 -10.34 -1.73 -4.75
C LYS A 74 -11.86 -1.68 -4.64
N VAL A 75 -12.42 -2.42 -3.67
CA VAL A 75 -13.85 -2.55 -3.43
C VAL A 75 -14.42 -1.33 -2.70
N TYR A 76 -13.79 -0.91 -1.60
CA TYR A 76 -14.37 0.09 -0.69
C TYR A 76 -13.78 1.49 -0.84
N LYS A 77 -12.54 1.63 -1.36
CA LYS A 77 -11.90 2.95 -1.47
C LYS A 77 -12.51 3.77 -2.60
N LYS A 78 -12.66 5.07 -2.34
CA LYS A 78 -13.12 6.06 -3.33
C LYS A 78 -12.29 6.05 -4.62
N ARG A 79 -12.75 5.34 -5.64
CA ARG A 79 -12.24 5.33 -7.03
C ARG A 79 -13.37 5.03 -8.00
N ASN A 80 -13.18 5.36 -9.29
CA ASN A 80 -14.09 4.98 -10.38
C ASN A 80 -15.58 5.31 -10.13
N GLY A 81 -15.87 6.50 -9.62
CA GLY A 81 -17.26 6.93 -9.34
C GLY A 81 -17.89 6.29 -8.10
N LEU A 82 -17.09 5.71 -7.20
CA LEU A 82 -17.50 5.35 -5.85
C LEU A 82 -17.34 6.54 -4.90
N VAL A 83 -18.25 6.65 -3.94
CA VAL A 83 -18.07 7.50 -2.75
C VAL A 83 -17.29 6.68 -1.72
N GLU A 84 -16.46 7.34 -0.90
CA GLU A 84 -15.80 6.65 0.22
C GLU A 84 -16.88 6.15 1.17
N THR A 85 -16.98 4.84 1.36
CA THR A 85 -17.97 4.25 2.27
C THR A 85 -17.52 4.45 3.71
N ASP A 86 -18.46 4.56 4.65
CA ASP A 86 -18.12 4.59 6.08
C ASP A 86 -17.46 3.27 6.51
N ALA A 87 -17.86 2.17 5.86
CA ALA A 87 -17.16 0.89 5.86
C ALA A 87 -15.65 0.99 5.58
N TRP A 88 -15.23 1.71 4.52
CA TRP A 88 -13.81 1.89 4.24
C TRP A 88 -13.11 2.66 5.36
N LYS A 89 -13.74 3.72 5.87
CA LYS A 89 -13.15 4.54 6.94
C LYS A 89 -12.89 3.71 8.20
N ALA A 90 -13.76 2.77 8.51
CA ALA A 90 -13.60 1.86 9.64
C ALA A 90 -12.42 0.88 9.45
N ILE A 91 -12.29 0.27 8.28
CA ILE A 91 -11.29 -0.79 8.04
C ILE A 91 -9.93 -0.27 7.53
N LYS A 92 -9.86 0.95 6.98
CA LYS A 92 -8.68 1.45 6.23
C LYS A 92 -7.38 1.42 7.03
N VAL A 93 -7.42 1.75 8.32
CA VAL A 93 -6.23 1.76 9.19
C VAL A 93 -5.76 0.33 9.38
N GLU A 94 -6.68 -0.55 9.77
CA GLU A 94 -6.42 -1.96 10.02
C GLU A 94 -5.92 -2.67 8.76
N TRP A 95 -6.58 -2.47 7.63
CA TRP A 95 -6.14 -2.97 6.32
C TRP A 95 -4.74 -2.45 5.94
N GLY A 96 -4.43 -1.20 6.29
CA GLY A 96 -3.10 -0.62 6.08
C GLY A 96 -2.02 -1.35 6.89
N ASN A 97 -2.31 -1.69 8.14
CA ASN A 97 -1.43 -2.46 9.01
C ASN A 97 -1.26 -3.89 8.51
N TRP A 98 -2.35 -4.55 8.11
CA TRP A 98 -2.31 -5.88 7.51
C TRP A 98 -1.44 -5.92 6.27
N LYS A 99 -1.64 -4.95 5.36
CA LYS A 99 -0.82 -4.82 4.16
C LYS A 99 0.65 -4.68 4.51
N PHE A 100 0.98 -3.90 5.54
CA PHE A 100 2.36 -3.66 5.94
C PHE A 100 3.02 -4.94 6.45
N LEU A 101 2.32 -5.72 7.29
CA LEU A 101 2.78 -7.02 7.78
C LEU A 101 2.95 -8.04 6.66
N VAL A 102 1.97 -8.19 5.79
CA VAL A 102 2.04 -9.18 4.71
C VAL A 102 3.15 -8.83 3.72
N THR A 103 3.30 -7.54 3.38
CA THR A 103 4.41 -7.07 2.53
C THR A 103 5.77 -7.41 3.14
N GLU A 104 5.90 -7.29 4.47
CA GLU A 104 7.13 -7.72 5.13
C GLU A 104 7.30 -9.24 5.05
N ARG A 105 6.27 -10.02 5.38
CA ARG A 105 6.32 -11.49 5.31
C ARG A 105 6.75 -11.98 3.93
N GLU A 106 6.27 -11.35 2.85
CA GLU A 106 6.61 -11.69 1.47
C GLU A 106 8.09 -11.49 1.12
N ARG A 107 8.87 -10.79 1.95
CA ARG A 107 10.34 -10.69 1.81
C ARG A 107 11.07 -11.94 2.28
N PHE A 108 10.39 -12.79 3.05
CA PHE A 108 10.93 -14.03 3.57
C PHE A 108 10.50 -15.22 2.69
N PRO A 109 11.37 -16.23 2.55
CA PRO A 109 11.05 -17.43 1.75
C PRO A 109 9.95 -18.29 2.40
N SER A 110 9.72 -18.16 3.71
CA SER A 110 8.70 -18.89 4.45
C SER A 110 8.27 -18.15 5.72
N GLU A 111 7.15 -18.57 6.31
CA GLU A 111 6.69 -18.04 7.60
C GLU A 111 7.64 -18.39 8.74
N ASP A 112 8.27 -19.55 8.71
CA ASP A 112 9.29 -19.91 9.71
C ASP A 112 10.50 -18.98 9.64
N ALA A 113 10.92 -18.60 8.42
CA ALA A 113 12.00 -17.64 8.23
C ALA A 113 11.61 -16.24 8.73
N PHE A 114 10.36 -15.83 8.52
CA PHE A 114 9.81 -14.60 9.10
C PHE A 114 9.85 -14.67 10.64
N TRP A 115 9.29 -15.71 11.24
CA TRP A 115 9.23 -15.84 12.70
C TRP A 115 10.60 -15.95 13.36
N LYS A 116 11.60 -16.51 12.67
CA LYS A 116 12.98 -16.50 13.15
C LYS A 116 13.53 -15.09 13.40
N VAL A 117 13.08 -14.10 12.62
CA VAL A 117 13.45 -12.68 12.80
C VAL A 117 12.53 -11.98 13.81
N TYR A 118 11.25 -12.34 13.81
CA TYR A 118 10.22 -11.74 14.69
C TYR A 118 9.92 -12.62 15.92
N THR A 119 10.98 -13.11 16.56
CA THR A 119 10.95 -13.80 17.85
C THR A 119 11.78 -13.03 18.86
N ASN A 120 11.29 -12.92 20.09
CA ASN A 120 11.98 -12.25 21.19
C ASN A 120 13.12 -13.12 21.76
N GLU A 121 13.89 -12.55 22.68
CA GLU A 121 15.02 -13.24 23.34
C GLU A 121 14.61 -14.50 24.13
N LYS A 122 13.34 -14.61 24.51
CA LYS A 122 12.78 -15.78 25.21
C LYS A 122 12.35 -16.90 24.25
N GLY A 123 12.49 -16.71 22.94
CA GLY A 123 12.05 -17.67 21.93
C GLY A 123 10.57 -17.57 21.57
N GLU A 124 9.85 -16.56 22.07
CA GLU A 124 8.42 -16.35 21.80
C GLU A 124 8.24 -15.45 20.57
N ARG A 125 7.24 -15.73 19.75
CA ARG A 125 6.88 -14.87 18.61
C ARG A 125 6.44 -13.49 19.11
N LEU A 126 6.88 -12.44 18.42
CA LEU A 126 6.43 -11.08 18.70
C LEU A 126 4.92 -10.95 18.43
N SER A 127 4.24 -10.15 19.25
CA SER A 127 2.83 -9.84 19.03
C SER A 127 2.64 -8.97 17.78
N TYR A 128 1.41 -8.90 17.28
CA TYR A 128 1.04 -8.05 16.15
C TYR A 128 1.55 -6.61 16.28
N GLN A 129 1.31 -5.98 17.43
CA GLN A 129 1.76 -4.61 17.66
C GLN A 129 3.28 -4.50 17.72
N GLN A 130 3.97 -5.47 18.34
CA GLN A 130 5.43 -5.46 18.41
C GLN A 130 6.09 -5.59 17.03
N VAL A 131 5.52 -6.41 16.15
CA VAL A 131 5.99 -6.51 14.76
C VAL A 131 5.76 -5.17 14.04
N LEU A 132 4.57 -4.57 14.15
CA LEU A 132 4.27 -3.28 13.54
C LEU A 132 5.20 -2.17 14.02
N ASP A 133 5.47 -2.09 15.32
CA ASP A 133 6.34 -1.08 15.91
C ASP A 133 7.77 -1.22 15.38
N LYS A 134 8.29 -2.46 15.35
CA LYS A 134 9.61 -2.77 14.79
C LYS A 134 9.70 -2.36 13.31
N LEU A 135 8.69 -2.67 12.52
CA LEU A 135 8.64 -2.27 11.11
C LEU A 135 8.56 -0.76 10.92
N GLN A 136 7.83 -0.08 11.79
CA GLN A 136 7.71 1.37 11.75
C GLN A 136 9.03 2.05 12.12
N GLU A 137 9.76 1.51 13.10
CA GLU A 137 11.10 1.97 13.48
C GLU A 137 12.11 1.77 12.35
N GLU A 138 12.19 0.56 11.77
CA GLU A 138 13.07 0.25 10.64
C GLU A 138 12.81 1.17 9.44
N ARG A 139 11.53 1.43 9.16
CA ARG A 139 11.12 2.37 8.12
C ARG A 139 11.54 3.80 8.46
N GLY A 140 11.37 4.23 9.71
CA GLY A 140 11.80 5.54 10.19
C GLY A 140 13.30 5.75 10.02
N CYS A 141 14.11 4.75 10.40
CA CYS A 141 15.56 4.76 10.21
C CYS A 141 15.95 4.85 8.72
N THR A 142 15.29 4.06 7.87
CA THR A 142 15.55 4.08 6.42
C THR A 142 15.14 5.42 5.80
N ASP A 143 13.98 5.95 6.16
CA ASP A 143 13.50 7.26 5.68
C ASP A 143 14.42 8.40 6.15
N GLU A 144 14.98 8.31 7.36
CA GLU A 144 15.97 9.27 7.86
C GLU A 144 17.30 9.19 7.09
N ALA A 145 17.80 7.98 6.85
CA ALA A 145 19.03 7.77 6.08
C ALA A 145 18.89 8.28 4.64
N ASP A 146 17.77 7.97 3.97
CA ASP A 146 17.49 8.46 2.63
C ASP A 146 17.30 9.98 2.60
N PHE A 147 16.63 10.55 3.60
CA PHE A 147 16.52 12.01 3.69
C PHE A 147 17.91 12.66 3.77
N LYS A 148 18.80 12.14 4.61
CA LYS A 148 20.19 12.64 4.71
C LYS A 148 20.95 12.47 3.40
N ALA A 149 20.80 11.34 2.72
CA ALA A 149 21.39 11.10 1.41
C ALA A 149 20.94 12.15 0.37
N VAL A 150 19.65 12.48 0.34
CA VAL A 150 19.13 13.53 -0.54
C VAL A 150 19.71 14.90 -0.19
N MET A 151 19.74 15.25 1.09
CA MET A 151 20.33 16.52 1.52
C MET A 151 21.81 16.60 1.13
N GLN A 152 22.53 15.49 1.20
CA GLN A 152 23.93 15.43 0.77
C GLN A 152 24.06 15.56 -0.75
N TYR A 153 23.26 14.81 -1.53
CA TYR A 153 23.36 14.78 -2.98
C TYR A 153 22.98 16.12 -3.64
N PHE A 154 21.97 16.80 -3.09
CA PHE A 154 21.48 18.08 -3.59
C PHE A 154 22.02 19.30 -2.82
N ASP A 155 23.07 19.15 -2.01
CA ASP A 155 23.69 20.23 -1.22
C ASP A 155 22.69 21.00 -0.33
N GLY A 156 21.69 20.30 0.19
CA GLY A 156 20.60 20.85 1.00
C GLY A 156 19.50 21.57 0.21
N ASP A 157 19.60 21.68 -1.12
CA ASP A 157 18.63 22.35 -1.98
C ASP A 157 17.79 21.36 -2.80
N LEU A 158 16.62 21.01 -2.27
CA LEU A 158 15.63 20.17 -2.96
C LEU A 158 15.02 20.81 -4.22
N ASP A 159 15.30 22.08 -4.46
CA ASP A 159 14.84 22.84 -5.61
C ASP A 159 15.90 23.02 -6.70
N ARG A 160 17.08 22.39 -6.51
CA ARG A 160 18.19 22.43 -7.47
C ARG A 160 17.73 21.98 -8.86
N VAL A 161 18.31 22.57 -9.89
CA VAL A 161 17.87 22.41 -11.29
C VAL A 161 17.86 20.94 -11.72
N ASP A 162 18.85 20.16 -11.31
CA ASP A 162 18.98 18.74 -11.63
C ASP A 162 18.00 17.84 -10.86
N ALA A 163 17.41 18.30 -9.76
CA ALA A 163 16.27 17.64 -9.13
C ALA A 163 15.02 17.69 -10.02
N SER A 164 15.02 18.52 -11.08
CA SER A 164 13.95 18.60 -12.10
C SER A 164 12.55 18.76 -11.50
N GLY A 165 12.46 19.46 -10.37
CA GLY A 165 11.22 19.67 -9.63
C GLY A 165 10.62 18.40 -9.00
N ALA A 166 11.37 17.29 -8.88
CA ALA A 166 10.89 16.03 -8.31
C ALA A 166 10.35 16.17 -6.87
N PHE A 167 10.90 17.12 -6.12
CA PHE A 167 10.47 17.42 -4.75
C PHE A 167 9.46 18.57 -4.67
N ARG A 168 8.89 19.03 -5.79
CA ARG A 168 7.84 20.05 -5.80
C ARG A 168 6.45 19.42 -5.78
N TYR A 169 5.52 20.11 -5.12
CA TYR A 169 4.09 19.78 -5.17
C TYR A 169 3.23 21.04 -5.22
N LYS A 170 2.03 20.92 -5.79
CA LYS A 170 1.08 22.03 -5.89
C LYS A 170 0.15 22.04 -4.67
N LYS A 171 0.09 23.15 -3.95
CA LYS A 171 -0.85 23.37 -2.83
C LYS A 171 -1.53 24.72 -3.01
N SER A 172 -2.86 24.70 -3.09
CA SER A 172 -3.69 25.90 -3.28
C SER A 172 -3.24 26.77 -4.47
N GLY A 173 -2.94 26.14 -5.61
CA GLY A 173 -2.50 26.84 -6.81
C GLY A 173 -1.00 27.17 -6.87
N GLN A 174 -0.29 27.13 -5.74
CA GLN A 174 1.13 27.49 -5.65
C GLN A 174 2.03 26.25 -5.63
N TRP A 175 3.20 26.34 -6.26
CA TRP A 175 4.25 25.34 -6.14
C TRP A 175 4.98 25.50 -4.81
N ARG A 176 5.25 24.38 -4.13
CA ARG A 176 6.00 24.32 -2.87
C ARG A 176 6.99 23.16 -2.92
N VAL A 177 8.10 23.31 -2.22
CA VAL A 177 9.08 22.24 -2.02
C VAL A 177 8.66 21.35 -0.86
N CYS A 178 8.83 20.05 -1.01
CA CYS A 178 8.55 19.04 0.00
C CYS A 178 9.51 19.18 1.18
N SER A 179 8.98 19.34 2.39
CA SER A 179 9.78 19.38 3.64
C SER A 179 9.61 18.13 4.50
N LYS A 180 8.65 17.27 4.19
CA LYS A 180 8.39 16.05 4.97
C LYS A 180 9.41 14.97 4.62
N LYS A 181 10.22 14.55 5.60
CA LYS A 181 11.27 13.51 5.45
C LYS A 181 10.78 12.26 4.70
N LEU A 182 9.66 11.68 5.14
CA LEU A 182 9.02 10.53 4.47
C LEU A 182 8.76 10.74 2.97
N VAL A 183 8.29 11.92 2.59
CA VAL A 183 7.97 12.22 1.18
C VAL A 183 9.24 12.35 0.38
N VAL A 184 10.23 13.06 0.91
CA VAL A 184 11.54 13.25 0.29
C VAL A 184 12.25 11.90 0.11
N ALA A 185 12.31 11.06 1.16
CA ALA A 185 12.91 9.73 1.10
C ALA A 185 12.23 8.82 0.06
N ARG A 186 10.90 8.82 -0.03
CA ARG A 186 10.18 8.05 -1.06
C ARG A 186 10.46 8.55 -2.46
N THR A 187 10.50 9.87 -2.66
CA THR A 187 10.84 10.47 -3.96
C THR A 187 12.28 10.11 -4.34
N TRP A 188 13.21 10.11 -3.39
CA TRP A 188 14.60 9.71 -3.61
C TRP A 188 14.75 8.28 -4.11
N ARG A 189 14.15 7.32 -3.40
CA ARG A 189 14.14 5.91 -3.82
C ARG A 189 13.57 5.76 -5.22
N LYS A 190 12.51 6.52 -5.55
CA LYS A 190 11.93 6.54 -6.90
C LYS A 190 12.92 7.09 -7.92
N LEU A 191 13.57 8.22 -7.65
CA LEU A 191 14.58 8.80 -8.54
C LEU A 191 15.72 7.82 -8.79
N LEU A 192 16.29 7.19 -7.77
CA LEU A 192 17.33 6.18 -7.93
C LEU A 192 16.87 4.96 -8.76
N ALA A 193 15.59 4.60 -8.67
CA ALA A 193 15.03 3.50 -9.46
C ALA A 193 14.81 3.88 -10.94
N THR A 194 14.43 5.12 -11.23
CA THR A 194 13.98 5.53 -12.57
C THR A 194 14.96 6.39 -13.35
N ASP A 195 15.83 7.13 -12.67
CA ASP A 195 16.83 8.03 -13.26
C ASP A 195 18.22 7.42 -13.10
N THR A 196 18.73 6.85 -14.19
CA THR A 196 20.02 6.18 -14.20
C THR A 196 21.19 7.14 -13.98
N ALA A 197 21.06 8.41 -14.39
CA ALA A 197 22.12 9.40 -14.22
C ALA A 197 22.25 9.80 -12.74
N ILE A 198 21.13 10.10 -12.08
CA ILE A 198 21.12 10.39 -10.64
C ILE A 198 21.66 9.19 -9.86
N ARG A 199 21.24 7.96 -10.20
CA ARG A 199 21.75 6.74 -9.54
C ARG A 199 23.27 6.59 -9.68
N SER A 200 23.80 6.67 -10.90
CA SER A 200 25.24 6.50 -11.13
C SER A 200 26.07 7.59 -10.46
N ASN A 201 25.59 8.84 -10.47
CA ASN A 201 26.26 9.93 -9.76
C ASN A 201 26.28 9.71 -8.25
N TRP A 202 25.17 9.24 -7.69
CA TRP A 202 25.10 8.93 -6.26
C TRP A 202 26.05 7.78 -5.87
N GLU A 203 26.10 6.71 -6.66
CA GLU A 203 27.03 5.60 -6.46
C GLU A 203 28.50 6.07 -6.49
N ALA A 204 28.85 6.96 -7.43
CA ALA A 204 30.18 7.56 -7.50
C ALA A 204 30.50 8.41 -6.26
N MET A 205 29.53 9.22 -5.78
CA MET A 205 29.68 10.03 -4.58
C MET A 205 29.95 9.17 -3.33
N GLN A 206 29.21 8.05 -3.19
CA GLN A 206 29.40 7.08 -2.11
C GLN A 206 30.82 6.47 -2.12
N GLN A 207 31.33 6.12 -3.31
CA GLN A 207 32.68 5.56 -3.46
C GLN A 207 33.79 6.57 -3.12
N MET A 208 33.58 7.85 -3.42
CA MET A 208 34.54 8.92 -3.09
C MET A 208 34.55 9.22 -1.59
N SER A 209 33.37 9.32 -0.95
CA SER A 209 33.28 9.57 0.49
C SER A 209 33.84 8.42 1.34
N GLY A 210 33.71 7.17 0.87
CA GLY A 210 34.28 6.00 1.57
C GLY A 210 35.80 5.88 1.50
N ARG A 211 36.47 6.49 0.51
CA ARG A 211 37.93 6.47 0.37
C ARG A 211 38.65 7.54 1.20
N SER A 212 37.97 8.60 1.60
CA SER A 212 38.55 9.68 2.42
C SER A 212 38.65 9.36 3.92
N SER A 213 38.14 8.22 4.38
CA SER A 213 38.23 7.82 5.80
C SER A 213 39.43 6.92 6.13
N ASP A 214 40.26 6.57 5.14
CA ASP A 214 41.43 5.68 5.28
C ASP A 214 42.78 6.41 5.07
N GLN A 215 42.85 7.73 5.26
CA GLN A 215 44.10 8.51 5.22
C GLN A 215 44.33 9.33 6.50
#